data_AF-A0A971HDU9-F1
#
_entry.id   AF-A0A971HDU9-F1
#
_cell.length_a   1.000
_cell.length_b   1.000
_cell.length_c   1.000
_cell.angle_alpha   90.00
_cell.angle_beta   90.00
_cell.angle_gamma   90.00
#
_symmetry.space_group_name_H-M   'P 1'
#
loop_
_entity.id
_entity.type
_entity.pdbx_description
1 polymer ?
#
loop_
_entity_poly.entity_id
_entity_poly.type
_entity_poly.pdbx_seq_one_letter_code
_entity_poly.pdbx_strand_id
1 'polypeptide(L)'
;MRIAFLCKRKYMSKDVILDRYARLYEIPYQLARLGHEVRGFCFSYQQAESGSWQHEAAPGTLAWRSTGRGKLFASSLLTYPSSLLYELRSFKPDLIIAASDIPHVVLGHLLARKLGVLFVADLYDNFEGFGQARIPGFVSLLRYAVRNADLVLTTSEPLREMVEKVYHSKGKVIAMPSTIDTAVFKPLEKKQCRLDLGLPENGILIGTAGGLLEERGIGELYQAWPQISAKHHHLPRLWPGSL
;
A
#
# COMPACT_ATOMS: atom_id res chain seq x y z
N MET A 1 -2.48 4.02 22.88
CA MET A 1 -2.04 5.22 22.13
C MET A 1 -3.10 5.55 21.09
N ARG A 2 -3.18 6.82 20.70
CA ARG A 2 -3.99 7.34 19.60
C ARG A 2 -3.12 7.54 18.37
N ILE A 3 -3.46 6.87 17.28
CA ILE A 3 -2.64 6.81 16.07
C ILE A 3 -3.45 7.38 14.91
N ALA A 4 -2.94 8.44 14.28
CA ALA A 4 -3.51 8.96 13.05
C ALA A 4 -2.78 8.36 11.85
N PHE A 5 -3.51 7.73 10.93
CA PHE A 5 -2.96 7.10 9.72
C PHE A 5 -3.42 7.86 8.47
N LEU A 6 -2.51 8.45 7.72
CA LEU A 6 -2.81 9.29 6.55
C LEU A 6 -2.45 8.54 5.26
N CYS A 7 -3.42 8.37 4.36
CA CYS A 7 -3.18 7.74 3.06
C CYS A 7 -4.19 8.19 2.00
N LYS A 8 -3.93 7.88 0.73
CA LYS A 8 -4.93 7.98 -0.33
C LYS A 8 -5.94 6.84 -0.19
N ARG A 9 -7.21 7.12 -0.54
CA ARG A 9 -8.28 6.11 -0.47
C ARG A 9 -8.10 4.96 -1.45
N LYS A 10 -7.75 5.27 -2.70
CA LYS A 10 -7.63 4.28 -3.78
C LYS A 10 -6.18 4.05 -4.15
N TYR A 11 -5.75 2.79 -4.08
CA TYR A 11 -4.39 2.35 -4.32
C TYR A 11 -4.43 1.03 -5.10
N MET A 12 -3.64 0.92 -6.18
CA MET A 12 -3.66 -0.24 -7.09
C MET A 12 -5.07 -0.67 -7.53
N SER A 13 -5.91 0.32 -7.85
CA SER A 13 -7.32 0.12 -8.25
C SER A 13 -8.23 -0.53 -7.20
N LYS A 14 -7.78 -0.58 -5.93
CA LYS A 14 -8.55 -1.07 -4.79
C LYS A 14 -8.82 0.07 -3.80
N ASP A 15 -9.94 -0.01 -3.11
CA ASP A 15 -10.35 0.90 -2.05
C ASP A 15 -9.80 0.40 -0.71
N VAL A 16 -8.91 1.17 -0.08
CA VAL A 16 -8.26 0.77 1.19
C VAL A 16 -9.29 0.51 2.28
N ILE A 17 -10.40 1.26 2.29
CA ILE A 17 -11.44 1.15 3.32
C ILE A 17 -12.37 -0.01 2.97
N LEU A 18 -12.98 0.02 1.79
CA LEU A 18 -14.04 -0.94 1.45
C LEU A 18 -13.51 -2.33 1.13
N ASP A 19 -12.40 -2.41 0.40
CA ASP A 19 -11.78 -3.70 0.03
C ASP A 19 -10.83 -4.22 1.12
N ARG A 20 -10.62 -3.46 2.21
CA ARG A 20 -9.68 -3.77 3.31
C ARG A 20 -8.29 -4.15 2.77
N TYR A 21 -7.80 -3.32 1.86
CA TYR A 21 -6.79 -3.78 0.92
C TYR A 21 -5.35 -3.51 1.37
N ALA A 22 -4.61 -4.61 1.54
CA ALA A 22 -3.17 -4.71 1.70
C ALA A 22 -2.61 -3.83 2.83
N ARG A 23 -1.31 -3.47 2.73
CA ARG A 23 -0.55 -2.80 3.78
C ARG A 23 -1.20 -1.53 4.33
N LEU A 24 -1.82 -0.72 3.47
CA LEU A 24 -2.46 0.52 3.88
C LEU A 24 -3.67 0.28 4.80
N TYR A 25 -4.29 -0.89 4.72
CA TYR A 25 -5.32 -1.35 5.63
C TYR A 25 -4.74 -2.15 6.81
N GLU A 26 -3.84 -3.09 6.54
CA GLU A 26 -3.31 -4.01 7.53
C GLU A 26 -2.51 -3.30 8.62
N ILE A 27 -1.68 -2.30 8.31
CA ILE A 27 -0.94 -1.58 9.36
C ILE A 27 -1.89 -0.95 10.40
N PRO A 28 -2.85 -0.09 10.03
CA PRO A 28 -3.75 0.50 11.02
C PRO A 28 -4.66 -0.54 11.68
N TYR A 29 -5.06 -1.60 10.98
CA TYR A 29 -5.85 -2.70 11.54
C TYR A 29 -5.08 -3.50 12.61
N GLN A 30 -3.85 -3.91 12.33
CA GLN A 30 -3.02 -4.65 13.28
C GLN A 30 -2.65 -3.79 14.49
N LEU A 31 -2.39 -2.50 14.30
CA LEU A 31 -2.18 -1.56 15.41
C LEU A 31 -3.42 -1.45 16.31
N ALA A 32 -4.62 -1.40 15.73
CA ALA A 32 -5.85 -1.42 16.51
C ALA A 32 -6.03 -2.76 17.25
N ARG A 33 -5.70 -3.89 16.61
CA ARG A 33 -5.74 -5.23 17.20
C ARG A 33 -4.75 -5.44 18.35
N LEU A 34 -3.71 -4.60 18.43
CA LEU A 34 -2.80 -4.49 19.57
C LEU A 34 -3.33 -3.60 20.71
N GLY A 35 -4.57 -3.10 20.61
CA GLY A 35 -5.23 -2.30 21.66
C GLY A 35 -5.08 -0.79 21.52
N HIS A 36 -4.69 -0.30 20.33
CA HIS A 36 -4.59 1.14 20.08
C HIS A 36 -5.90 1.72 19.52
N GLU A 37 -6.10 3.02 19.73
CA GLU A 37 -7.15 3.79 19.06
C GLU A 37 -6.57 4.32 17.75
N VAL A 38 -7.00 3.76 16.63
CA VAL A 38 -6.47 4.13 15.30
C VAL A 38 -7.54 4.83 14.49
N ARG A 39 -7.18 6.00 13.95
CA ARG A 39 -8.03 6.75 13.02
C ARG A 39 -7.31 6.96 11.68
N GLY A 40 -7.86 6.36 10.63
CA GLY A 40 -7.41 6.56 9.27
C GLY A 40 -8.06 7.78 8.63
N PHE A 41 -7.28 8.64 7.99
CA PHE A 41 -7.72 9.80 7.25
C PHE A 41 -7.32 9.65 5.78
N CYS A 42 -8.31 9.46 4.92
CA CYS A 42 -8.13 9.19 3.52
C CYS A 42 -8.52 10.38 2.63
N PHE A 43 -7.65 10.75 1.70
CA PHE A 43 -8.06 11.63 0.59
C PHE A 43 -8.26 10.81 -0.70
N SER A 44 -9.35 11.04 -1.42
CA SER A 44 -9.58 10.42 -2.73
C SER A 44 -9.37 11.41 -3.87
N TYR A 45 -8.33 11.21 -4.66
CA TYR A 45 -8.10 11.95 -5.92
C TYR A 45 -9.08 11.57 -7.03
N GLN A 46 -9.79 10.46 -6.85
CA GLN A 46 -10.86 10.00 -7.74
C GLN A 46 -12.22 10.28 -7.10
N GLN A 47 -13.28 10.28 -7.91
CA GLN A 47 -14.64 10.36 -7.38
C GLN A 47 -14.89 9.19 -6.43
N ALA A 48 -15.23 9.54 -5.20
CA ALA A 48 -15.52 8.59 -4.13
C ALA A 48 -16.40 9.28 -3.09
N GLU A 49 -17.24 8.49 -2.43
CA GLU A 49 -18.15 8.97 -1.38
C GLU A 49 -17.36 9.52 -0.19
N SER A 50 -17.61 10.75 0.25
CA SER A 50 -17.01 11.21 1.51
C SER A 50 -17.79 10.63 2.68
N GLY A 51 -17.12 10.23 3.75
CA GLY A 51 -17.81 9.56 4.84
C GLY A 51 -16.91 9.10 5.97
N SER A 52 -17.49 8.33 6.87
CA SER A 52 -16.78 7.67 7.96
C SER A 52 -17.20 6.20 8.06
N TRP A 53 -16.25 5.33 8.39
CA TRP A 53 -16.46 3.89 8.50
C TRP A 53 -15.84 3.41 9.81
N GLN A 54 -16.51 2.50 10.49
CA GLN A 54 -15.98 1.83 11.68
C GLN A 54 -15.76 0.37 11.35
N HIS A 55 -14.56 -0.13 11.62
CA HIS A 55 -14.24 -1.54 11.45
C HIS A 55 -13.97 -2.19 12.82
N GLU A 56 -14.44 -3.42 12.96
CA GLU A 56 -14.19 -4.25 14.14
C GLU A 56 -12.70 -4.55 14.27
N ALA A 57 -12.09 -4.10 15.36
CA ALA A 57 -10.65 -4.21 15.61
C ALA A 57 -10.31 -4.24 17.11
N ALA A 58 -11.16 -4.90 17.91
CA ALA A 58 -10.95 -5.09 19.35
C ALA A 58 -9.52 -5.58 19.66
N PRO A 59 -8.96 -5.48 20.88
CA PRO A 59 -9.48 -4.65 21.97
C PRO A 59 -9.35 -3.15 21.69
N GLY A 60 -8.72 -2.73 20.58
CA GLY A 60 -8.67 -1.33 20.16
C GLY A 60 -9.83 -0.96 19.23
N THR A 61 -9.64 0.12 18.47
CA THR A 61 -10.65 0.64 17.54
C THR A 61 -10.02 1.09 16.23
N LEU A 62 -10.68 0.80 15.11
CA LEU A 62 -10.29 1.31 13.80
C LEU A 62 -11.45 2.11 13.17
N ALA A 63 -11.29 3.43 13.12
CA ALA A 63 -12.19 4.32 12.43
C ALA A 63 -11.52 4.90 11.19
N TRP A 64 -12.24 5.01 10.09
CA TRP A 64 -11.80 5.67 8.87
C TRP A 64 -12.64 6.89 8.59
N ARG A 65 -12.00 7.93 8.07
CA ARG A 65 -12.66 9.11 7.53
C ARG A 65 -12.09 9.38 6.16
N SER A 66 -12.96 9.52 5.16
CA SER A 66 -12.52 9.83 3.80
C SER A 66 -13.14 11.13 3.31
N THR A 67 -12.27 11.99 2.79
CA THR A 67 -12.65 13.17 2.02
C THR A 67 -12.44 12.87 0.54
N GLY A 68 -13.53 12.89 -0.22
CA GLY A 68 -13.54 12.56 -1.63
C GLY A 68 -13.58 13.78 -2.54
N ARG A 69 -13.50 13.52 -3.85
CA ARG A 69 -13.81 14.49 -4.92
C ARG A 69 -15.28 14.91 -4.86
N GLY A 70 -15.59 15.99 -4.17
CA GLY A 70 -16.87 16.70 -4.29
C GLY A 70 -16.99 17.46 -5.62
N LYS A 71 -18.15 18.09 -5.89
CA LYS A 71 -18.40 18.92 -7.09
C LYS A 71 -17.38 20.06 -7.26
N LEU A 72 -16.72 20.48 -6.18
CA LEU A 72 -15.70 21.55 -6.15
C LEU A 72 -14.32 20.97 -5.76
N PHE A 73 -13.78 20.07 -6.58
CA PHE A 73 -12.53 19.35 -6.29
C PHE A 73 -11.35 20.25 -5.84
N ALA A 74 -11.12 21.38 -6.53
CA ALA A 74 -10.05 22.30 -6.19
C ALA A 74 -10.20 22.86 -4.77
N SER A 75 -11.43 23.20 -4.35
CA SER A 75 -11.70 23.68 -2.99
C SER A 75 -11.44 22.58 -1.95
N SER A 76 -11.81 21.33 -2.22
CA SER A 76 -11.55 20.21 -1.31
C SER A 76 -10.06 19.93 -1.14
N LEU A 77 -9.28 20.05 -2.21
CA LEU A 77 -7.83 19.86 -2.16
C LEU A 77 -7.13 20.98 -1.36
N LEU A 78 -7.55 22.23 -1.56
CA LEU A 78 -6.98 23.40 -0.88
C LEU A 78 -7.34 23.45 0.61
N THR A 79 -8.55 23.02 0.96
CA THR A 79 -9.05 23.04 2.35
C THR A 79 -8.66 21.79 3.14
N TYR A 80 -8.28 20.70 2.47
CA TYR A 80 -7.96 19.42 3.12
C TYR A 80 -6.89 19.53 4.21
N PRO A 81 -5.74 20.18 4.03
CA PRO A 81 -4.73 20.31 5.09
C PRO A 81 -5.28 20.98 6.36
N SER A 82 -6.10 22.03 6.21
CA SER A 82 -6.69 22.75 7.33
C SER A 82 -7.78 21.94 8.03
N SER A 83 -8.64 21.26 7.26
CA SER A 83 -9.66 20.36 7.79
C SER A 83 -9.03 19.19 8.55
N LEU A 84 -8.01 18.56 7.96
CA LEU A 84 -7.28 17.47 8.58
C LEU A 84 -6.60 17.92 9.87
N LEU A 85 -5.95 19.10 9.88
CA LEU A 85 -5.37 19.64 11.10
C LEU A 85 -6.41 19.85 12.20
N TYR A 86 -7.60 20.36 11.87
CA TYR A 86 -8.69 20.53 12.83
C TYR A 86 -9.12 19.19 13.42
N GLU A 87 -9.31 18.18 12.58
CA GLU A 87 -9.68 16.83 13.02
C GLU A 87 -8.58 16.18 13.87
N LEU A 88 -7.31 16.34 13.50
CA LEU A 88 -6.18 15.83 14.28
C LEU A 88 -6.05 16.54 15.64
N ARG A 89 -6.32 17.85 15.73
CA ARG A 89 -6.34 18.56 17.03
C ARG A 89 -7.45 18.07 17.95
N SER A 90 -8.61 17.72 17.40
CA SER A 90 -9.70 17.11 18.15
C SER A 90 -9.34 15.69 18.62
N PHE A 91 -8.74 14.89 17.73
CA PHE A 91 -8.34 13.52 18.01
C PHE A 91 -7.15 13.43 18.99
N LYS A 92 -6.24 14.41 18.96
CA LYS A 92 -5.01 14.48 19.76
C LYS A 92 -4.14 13.21 19.61
N PRO A 93 -3.68 12.87 18.40
CA PRO A 93 -2.85 11.69 18.20
C PRO A 93 -1.55 11.79 19.01
N ASP A 94 -1.04 10.65 19.46
CA ASP A 94 0.31 10.55 20.02
C ASP A 94 1.36 10.44 18.90
N LEU A 95 0.92 10.00 17.71
CA LEU A 95 1.76 9.65 16.57
C LEU A 95 0.97 9.78 15.25
N ILE A 96 1.63 10.28 14.20
CA ILE A 96 1.10 10.30 12.83
C ILE A 96 1.92 9.36 11.94
N ILE A 97 1.23 8.41 11.31
CA ILE A 97 1.78 7.57 10.24
C ILE A 97 1.26 8.12 8.91
N ALA A 98 2.13 8.40 7.95
CA ALA A 98 1.72 8.80 6.61
C ALA A 98 2.33 7.89 5.54
N ALA A 99 1.51 7.51 4.57
CA ALA A 99 1.84 6.50 3.58
C ALA A 99 1.32 6.89 2.19
N SER A 100 1.38 5.92 1.28
CA SER A 100 0.62 5.87 0.02
C SER A 100 1.06 6.76 -1.14
N ASP A 101 1.60 7.96 -0.91
CA ASP A 101 2.09 8.86 -1.96
C ASP A 101 2.90 10.04 -1.39
N ILE A 102 3.47 10.87 -2.28
CA ILE A 102 4.31 12.01 -1.87
C ILE A 102 3.50 13.07 -1.08
N PRO A 103 2.34 13.56 -1.55
CA PRO A 103 1.53 14.53 -0.82
C PRO A 103 1.19 14.10 0.61
N HIS A 104 0.79 12.85 0.84
CA HIS A 104 0.42 12.40 2.19
C HIS A 104 1.63 12.31 3.11
N VAL A 105 2.78 11.80 2.63
CA VAL A 105 4.02 11.76 3.43
C VAL A 105 4.47 13.16 3.82
N VAL A 106 4.48 14.10 2.87
CA VAL A 106 4.86 15.50 3.14
C VAL A 106 3.87 16.17 4.09
N LEU A 107 2.56 15.99 3.85
CA LEU A 107 1.53 16.55 4.71
C LEU A 107 1.59 15.98 6.13
N GLY A 108 1.80 14.68 6.27
CA GLY A 108 1.98 14.01 7.56
C GLY A 108 3.14 14.57 8.35
N HIS A 109 4.29 14.79 7.70
CA HIS A 109 5.45 15.43 8.33
C HIS A 109 5.12 16.84 8.86
N LEU A 110 4.49 17.67 8.02
CA LEU A 110 4.13 19.05 8.40
C LEU A 110 3.13 19.08 9.57
N LEU A 111 2.13 18.20 9.55
CA LEU A 111 1.11 18.12 10.59
C LEU A 111 1.69 17.57 11.90
N ALA A 112 2.55 16.56 11.85
CA ALA A 112 3.22 16.00 13.02
C ALA A 112 4.08 17.06 13.71
N ARG A 113 4.88 17.81 12.94
CA ARG A 113 5.64 18.95 13.46
C ARG A 113 4.77 20.03 14.07
N LYS A 114 3.64 20.36 13.43
CA LYS A 114 2.72 21.39 13.94
C LYS A 114 2.01 20.97 15.22
N LEU A 115 1.82 19.67 15.43
CA LEU A 115 1.18 19.10 16.61
C LEU A 115 2.19 18.72 17.70
N GLY A 116 3.49 18.67 17.38
CA GLY A 116 4.54 18.26 18.30
C GLY A 116 4.52 16.77 18.63
N VAL A 117 4.14 15.93 17.66
CA VAL A 117 3.97 14.48 17.83
C VAL A 117 4.92 13.70 16.92
N LEU A 118 5.13 12.42 17.22
CA LEU A 118 6.02 11.56 16.43
C LEU A 118 5.50 11.37 15.00
N PHE A 119 6.41 11.34 14.04
CA PHE A 119 6.14 11.14 12.64
C PHE A 119 6.75 9.84 12.11
N VAL A 120 5.91 9.02 11.49
CA VAL A 120 6.31 7.79 10.81
C VAL A 120 5.99 7.90 9.31
N ALA A 121 6.97 7.67 8.46
CA ALA A 121 6.78 7.57 7.02
C ALA A 121 6.73 6.09 6.61
N ASP A 122 5.64 5.66 5.95
CA ASP A 122 5.52 4.32 5.38
C ASP A 122 5.66 4.36 3.85
N LEU A 123 6.78 3.83 3.36
CA LEU A 123 7.12 3.75 1.95
C LEU A 123 6.86 2.33 1.46
N TYR A 124 5.66 2.11 0.90
CA TYR A 124 5.32 0.81 0.32
C TYR A 124 6.05 0.53 -1.01
N ASP A 125 6.63 1.58 -1.62
CA ASP A 125 7.34 1.52 -2.88
C ASP A 125 8.31 2.72 -2.98
N ASN A 126 9.16 2.76 -4.00
CA ASN A 126 9.96 3.93 -4.32
C ASN A 126 9.08 5.02 -4.94
N PHE A 127 8.66 5.99 -4.13
CA PHE A 127 7.77 7.07 -4.57
C PHE A 127 8.36 7.96 -5.68
N GLU A 128 9.69 7.98 -5.86
CA GLU A 128 10.35 8.68 -6.97
C GLU A 128 10.09 8.03 -8.33
N GLY A 129 9.66 6.77 -8.36
CA GLY A 129 9.30 6.06 -9.60
C GLY A 129 7.91 6.43 -10.16
N PHE A 130 7.08 7.15 -9.41
CA PHE A 130 5.71 7.47 -9.81
C PHE A 130 5.58 8.86 -10.43
N GLY A 131 4.49 9.08 -11.18
CA GLY A 131 4.24 10.33 -11.90
C GLY A 131 4.27 11.60 -11.04
N GLN A 132 3.93 11.51 -9.74
CA GLN A 132 4.02 12.64 -8.81
C GLN A 132 5.45 13.17 -8.61
N ALA A 133 6.46 12.32 -8.78
CA ALA A 133 7.87 12.72 -8.68
C ALA A 133 8.30 13.68 -9.81
N ARG A 134 7.53 13.76 -10.90
CA ARG A 134 7.77 14.71 -12.00
C ARG A 134 7.32 16.13 -11.66
N ILE A 135 6.56 16.32 -10.58
CA ILE A 135 6.14 17.65 -10.13
C ILE A 135 7.34 18.35 -9.48
N PRO A 136 7.71 19.56 -9.93
CA PRO A 136 8.86 20.28 -9.37
C PRO A 136 8.78 20.42 -7.84
N GLY A 137 9.87 20.06 -7.16
CA GLY A 137 10.00 20.15 -5.70
C GLY A 137 9.40 18.98 -4.90
N PHE A 138 8.55 18.13 -5.48
CA PHE A 138 7.93 17.01 -4.75
C PHE A 138 8.95 16.01 -4.23
N VAL A 139 9.95 15.66 -5.04
CA VAL A 139 11.03 14.76 -4.62
C VAL A 139 11.84 15.39 -3.48
N SER A 140 12.19 16.67 -3.58
CA SER A 140 12.93 17.37 -2.52
C SER A 140 12.14 17.40 -1.21
N LEU A 141 10.82 17.65 -1.28
CA LEU A 141 9.93 17.63 -0.12
C LEU A 141 9.78 16.23 0.46
N LEU A 142 9.61 15.20 -0.38
CA LEU A 142 9.58 13.80 0.04
C LEU A 142 10.85 13.45 0.81
N ARG A 143 12.03 13.70 0.21
CA ARG A 143 13.33 13.40 0.82
C ARG A 143 13.48 14.13 2.14
N TYR A 144 13.08 15.40 2.23
CA TYR A 144 13.13 16.17 3.46
C TYR A 144 12.19 15.59 4.54
N ALA A 145 10.95 15.26 4.19
CA ALA A 145 9.98 14.68 5.11
C ALA A 145 10.46 13.33 5.65
N VAL A 146 10.90 12.42 4.77
CA VAL A 146 11.40 11.10 5.16
C VAL A 146 12.70 11.22 5.96
N ARG A 147 13.62 12.11 5.57
CA ARG A 147 14.87 12.35 6.31
C ARG A 147 14.64 12.68 7.78
N ASN A 148 13.58 13.44 8.07
CA ASN A 148 13.26 13.93 9.40
C ASN A 148 12.08 13.17 10.04
N ALA A 149 11.75 11.97 9.56
CA ALA A 149 10.83 11.08 10.25
C ALA A 149 11.53 10.41 11.44
N ASP A 150 10.78 10.16 12.53
CA ASP A 150 11.28 9.44 13.70
C ASP A 150 11.47 7.95 13.39
N LEU A 151 10.60 7.42 12.52
CA LEU A 151 10.67 6.07 11.97
C LEU A 151 10.28 6.08 10.49
N VAL A 152 11.00 5.32 9.68
CA VAL A 152 10.66 5.04 8.29
C VAL A 152 10.45 3.54 8.12
N LEU A 153 9.29 3.17 7.61
CA LEU A 153 8.96 1.81 7.23
C LEU A 153 9.12 1.67 5.71
N THR A 154 9.73 0.58 5.28
CA THR A 154 9.94 0.26 3.86
C THR A 154 9.47 -1.16 3.57
N THR A 155 9.18 -1.51 2.32
CA THR A 155 8.74 -2.87 1.93
C THR A 155 9.87 -3.83 1.60
N SER A 156 11.12 -3.38 1.57
CA SER A 156 12.24 -4.24 1.22
C SER A 156 13.58 -3.69 1.75
N GLU A 157 14.54 -4.57 1.94
CA GLU A 157 15.92 -4.20 2.31
C GLU A 157 16.57 -3.23 1.31
N PRO A 158 16.44 -3.41 -0.03
CA PRO A 158 16.95 -2.43 -0.99
C PRO A 158 16.34 -1.03 -0.82
N LEU A 159 15.03 -0.95 -0.53
CA LEU A 159 14.38 0.34 -0.29
C LEU A 159 14.85 0.98 1.03
N ARG A 160 15.04 0.18 2.09
CA ARG A 160 15.65 0.62 3.35
C ARG A 160 17.04 1.23 3.11
N GLU A 161 17.91 0.50 2.42
CA GLU A 161 19.26 0.97 2.11
C GLU A 161 19.25 2.25 1.28
N MET A 162 18.35 2.35 0.30
CA MET A 162 18.20 3.56 -0.52
C MET A 162 17.81 4.77 0.34
N VAL A 163 16.84 4.61 1.25
CA VAL A 163 16.44 5.68 2.18
C VAL A 163 17.60 6.10 3.09
N GLU A 164 18.36 5.14 3.62
CA GLU A 164 19.52 5.44 4.48
C GLU A 164 20.63 6.18 3.69
N LYS A 165 20.97 5.68 2.49
CA LYS A 165 22.10 6.20 1.70
C LYS A 165 21.78 7.47 0.92
N VAL A 166 20.58 7.59 0.36
CA VAL A 166 20.19 8.69 -0.55
C VAL A 166 19.41 9.76 0.19
N TYR A 167 18.46 9.38 1.05
CA TYR A 167 17.67 10.36 1.77
C TYR A 167 18.37 10.81 3.05
N HIS A 168 19.34 10.04 3.55
CA HIS A 168 20.07 10.29 4.80
C HIS A 168 19.13 10.37 5.99
N SER A 169 18.23 9.38 6.12
CA SER A 169 17.29 9.30 7.24
C SER A 169 18.00 9.44 8.58
N LYS A 170 17.48 10.32 9.44
CA LYS A 170 17.98 10.54 10.80
C LYS A 170 17.33 9.62 11.82
N GLY A 171 16.08 9.25 11.58
CA GLY A 171 15.34 8.29 12.41
C GLY A 171 15.63 6.86 12.03
N LYS A 172 15.02 5.92 12.75
CA LYS A 172 15.15 4.48 12.50
C LYS A 172 14.53 4.13 11.15
N VAL A 173 15.18 3.28 10.36
CA VAL A 173 14.61 2.75 9.10
C VAL A 173 14.45 1.24 9.26
N ILE A 174 13.27 0.71 8.96
CA ILE A 174 12.96 -0.73 9.09
C ILE A 174 12.41 -1.23 7.77
N ALA A 175 12.96 -2.35 7.29
CA ALA A 175 12.35 -3.13 6.23
C ALA A 175 11.27 -4.03 6.84
N MET A 176 10.03 -3.83 6.40
CA MET A 176 8.86 -4.61 6.77
C MET A 176 8.22 -5.11 5.48
N PRO A 177 8.70 -6.24 4.92
CA PRO A 177 8.19 -6.77 3.67
C PRO A 177 6.72 -7.17 3.77
N SER A 178 6.04 -7.18 2.62
CA SER A 178 4.67 -7.67 2.53
C SER A 178 4.62 -9.14 2.93
N THR A 179 3.70 -9.47 3.82
CA THR A 179 3.48 -10.84 4.30
C THR A 179 2.24 -11.44 3.65
N ILE A 180 2.11 -12.75 3.78
CA ILE A 180 0.92 -13.51 3.39
C ILE A 180 0.21 -14.01 4.64
N ASP A 181 -1.10 -14.23 4.55
CA ASP A 181 -1.81 -15.01 5.56
C ASP A 181 -1.40 -16.48 5.42
N THR A 182 -0.65 -16.98 6.39
CA THR A 182 -0.15 -18.36 6.40
C THR A 182 -1.23 -19.39 6.73
N ALA A 183 -2.42 -18.98 7.18
CA ALA A 183 -3.57 -19.87 7.29
C ALA A 183 -4.12 -20.25 5.91
N VAL A 184 -4.09 -19.29 4.97
CA VAL A 184 -4.52 -19.44 3.58
C VAL A 184 -3.38 -19.94 2.70
N PHE A 185 -2.24 -19.25 2.72
CA PHE A 185 -1.07 -19.54 1.93
C PHE A 185 -0.08 -20.38 2.71
N LYS A 186 -0.20 -21.69 2.55
CA LYS A 186 0.71 -22.67 3.15
C LYS A 186 1.12 -23.72 2.12
N PRO A 187 2.28 -24.36 2.27
CA PRO A 187 2.64 -25.51 1.45
C PRO A 187 1.56 -26.59 1.58
N LEU A 188 1.07 -27.08 0.44
CA LEU A 188 0.15 -28.21 0.35
C LEU A 188 0.81 -29.34 -0.42
N GLU A 189 0.24 -30.54 -0.32
CA GLU A 189 0.73 -31.70 -1.07
C GLU A 189 0.45 -31.49 -2.58
N LYS A 190 1.52 -31.46 -3.37
CA LYS A 190 1.49 -31.05 -4.77
C LYS A 190 0.64 -31.99 -5.63
N LYS A 191 0.69 -33.30 -5.39
CA LYS A 191 -0.06 -34.29 -6.19
C LYS A 191 -1.56 -34.12 -5.97
N GLN A 192 -1.99 -33.94 -4.72
CA GLN A 192 -3.37 -33.70 -4.34
C GLN A 192 -3.89 -32.41 -4.96
N CYS A 193 -3.15 -31.30 -4.85
CA CYS A 193 -3.57 -30.05 -5.49
C CYS A 193 -3.70 -30.17 -7.01
N ARG A 194 -2.81 -30.95 -7.66
CA ARG A 194 -2.92 -31.23 -9.10
C ARG A 194 -4.19 -32.02 -9.42
N LEU A 195 -4.48 -33.07 -8.66
CA LEU A 195 -5.70 -33.86 -8.82
C LEU A 195 -6.95 -33.01 -8.63
N ASP A 196 -7.01 -32.22 -7.56
CA ASP A 196 -8.14 -31.36 -7.23
C ASP A 196 -8.42 -30.31 -8.31
N LEU A 197 -7.36 -29.83 -8.98
CA LEU A 197 -7.44 -28.85 -10.07
C LEU A 197 -7.57 -29.49 -11.46
N GLY A 198 -7.64 -30.81 -11.57
CA GLY A 198 -7.67 -31.53 -12.86
C GLY A 198 -6.39 -31.37 -13.70
N LEU A 199 -5.27 -31.10 -13.05
CA LEU A 199 -3.97 -30.88 -13.68
C LEU A 199 -3.15 -32.19 -13.78
N PRO A 200 -2.32 -32.36 -14.82
CA PRO A 200 -1.48 -33.54 -14.97
C PRO A 200 -0.53 -33.77 -13.80
N GLU A 201 -0.61 -34.96 -13.18
CA GLU A 201 0.21 -35.35 -12.03
C GLU A 201 1.71 -35.26 -12.31
N ASN A 202 2.14 -35.69 -13.51
CA ASN A 202 3.56 -35.78 -13.91
C ASN A 202 3.94 -34.83 -15.06
N GLY A 203 3.13 -33.77 -15.30
CA GLY A 203 3.42 -32.76 -16.32
C GLY A 203 4.22 -31.56 -15.79
N ILE A 204 4.99 -30.94 -16.69
CA ILE A 204 5.50 -29.58 -16.48
C ILE A 204 4.33 -28.63 -16.74
N LEU A 205 4.07 -27.74 -15.79
CA LEU A 205 3.03 -26.72 -15.89
C LEU A 205 3.73 -25.38 -16.07
N ILE A 206 3.37 -24.66 -17.13
CA ILE A 206 3.88 -23.32 -17.41
C ILE A 206 2.69 -22.37 -17.37
N GLY A 207 2.82 -21.33 -16.57
CA GLY A 207 1.80 -20.31 -16.40
C GLY A 207 2.40 -19.05 -15.80
N THR A 208 1.57 -18.03 -15.73
CA THR A 208 1.89 -16.76 -15.07
C THR A 208 0.85 -16.50 -13.99
N ALA A 209 1.25 -15.79 -12.94
CA ALA A 209 0.37 -15.31 -11.90
C ALA A 209 0.46 -13.78 -11.86
N GLY A 210 -0.67 -13.10 -12.04
CA GLY A 210 -0.75 -11.65 -12.05
C GLY A 210 -1.82 -11.13 -13.01
N GLY A 211 -1.94 -9.80 -13.10
CA GLY A 211 -2.87 -9.17 -14.04
C GLY A 211 -2.53 -9.56 -15.49
N LEU A 212 -3.51 -10.10 -16.21
CA LEU A 212 -3.41 -10.45 -17.63
C LEU A 212 -3.53 -9.19 -18.51
N LEU A 213 -2.60 -8.25 -18.30
CA LEU A 213 -2.56 -6.96 -18.99
C LEU A 213 -1.44 -6.96 -20.02
N GLU A 214 -1.67 -6.28 -21.14
CA GLU A 214 -0.70 -6.14 -22.23
C GLU A 214 0.64 -5.55 -21.74
N GLU A 215 0.58 -4.51 -20.92
CA GLU A 215 1.74 -3.87 -20.29
C GLU A 215 2.56 -4.79 -19.37
N ARG A 216 2.01 -5.94 -18.97
CA ARG A 216 2.71 -6.95 -18.16
C ARG A 216 3.35 -8.06 -19.01
N GLY A 217 3.39 -7.87 -20.32
CA GLY A 217 4.09 -8.76 -21.23
C GLY A 217 3.38 -10.10 -21.45
N ILE A 218 2.05 -10.13 -21.27
CA ILE A 218 1.28 -11.38 -21.44
C ILE A 218 1.32 -11.85 -22.90
N GLY A 219 1.42 -10.92 -23.86
CA GLY A 219 1.50 -11.23 -25.29
C GLY A 219 2.75 -12.04 -25.62
N GLU A 220 3.88 -11.70 -25.01
CA GLU A 220 5.17 -12.36 -25.15
C GLU A 220 5.10 -13.81 -24.65
N LEU A 221 4.36 -14.05 -23.56
CA LEU A 221 4.13 -15.41 -23.04
C LEU A 221 3.32 -16.26 -24.04
N TYR A 222 2.29 -15.69 -24.67
CA TYR A 222 1.54 -16.37 -25.72
C TYR A 222 2.36 -16.59 -27.00
N GLN A 223 3.18 -15.62 -27.40
CA GLN A 223 4.06 -15.73 -28.57
C GLN A 223 5.19 -16.75 -28.38
N ALA A 224 5.67 -16.92 -27.16
CA ALA A 224 6.68 -17.93 -26.83
C ALA A 224 6.11 -19.36 -26.83
N TRP A 225 4.80 -19.52 -26.60
CA TRP A 225 4.19 -20.84 -26.42
C TRP A 225 4.35 -21.80 -27.62
N PRO A 226 4.13 -21.39 -28.88
CA PRO A 226 4.38 -22.26 -30.04
C PRO A 226 5.81 -22.79 -30.08
N GLN A 227 6.80 -21.95 -29.72
CA GLN A 227 8.21 -22.33 -29.73
C GLN A 227 8.54 -23.33 -28.61
N ILE A 228 7.94 -23.15 -27.43
CA ILE A 228 8.12 -24.03 -26.28
C ILE A 228 7.43 -25.38 -26.52
N SER A 229 6.18 -25.37 -26.99
CA SER A 229 5.40 -26.58 -27.27
C SER A 229 6.00 -27.42 -28.40
N ALA A 230 6.62 -26.80 -29.42
CA ALA A 230 7.31 -27.51 -30.49
C ALA A 230 8.59 -28.24 -30.02
N LYS A 231 9.28 -27.73 -29.00
CA LYS A 231 10.50 -28.37 -28.45
C LYS A 231 10.20 -29.41 -27.37
N HIS A 232 9.01 -29.34 -26.77
CA HIS A 232 8.60 -30.24 -25.69
C HIS A 232 7.21 -30.80 -25.97
N HIS A 233 7.14 -31.82 -26.83
CA HIS A 233 5.90 -32.51 -27.23
C HIS A 233 5.12 -33.16 -26.07
N HIS A 234 5.68 -33.17 -24.85
CA HIS A 234 5.11 -33.69 -23.61
C HIS A 234 4.54 -32.59 -22.69
N LEU A 235 4.55 -31.31 -23.09
CA LEU A 235 3.94 -30.23 -22.31
C LEU A 235 2.42 -30.18 -22.52
N PRO A 236 1.60 -30.22 -21.44
CA PRO A 236 0.19 -29.89 -21.53
C PRO A 236 0.00 -28.39 -21.84
N ARG A 237 -1.17 -28.05 -22.39
CA ARG A 237 -1.62 -26.71 -22.81
C ARG A 237 -1.23 -25.57 -21.85
N LEU A 238 -0.95 -24.40 -22.43
CA LEU A 238 -0.79 -23.13 -21.70
C LEU A 238 -2.04 -22.90 -20.84
N TRP A 239 -1.86 -22.70 -19.53
CA TRP A 239 -2.97 -22.41 -18.62
C TRP A 239 -3.03 -20.90 -18.35
N PRO A 240 -4.03 -20.18 -18.86
CA PRO A 240 -4.28 -18.80 -18.47
C PRO A 240 -4.98 -18.80 -17.11
N GLY A 241 -4.21 -18.76 -16.04
CA GLY A 241 -4.75 -18.58 -14.69
C GLY A 241 -4.86 -17.10 -14.35
N SER A 242 -6.07 -16.54 -14.40
CA SER A 242 -6.39 -15.36 -13.58
C SER A 242 -6.85 -15.88 -12.21
N LEU A 243 -6.03 -15.67 -11.18
CA LEU A 243 -6.47 -15.72 -9.78
C LEU A 243 -6.97 -14.34 -9.36
#